data_AF-A0A7S1ECF4-F1
#
_entry.id   AF-A0A7S1ECF4-F1
#
_cell.length_a   1.000
_cell.length_b   1.000
_cell.length_c   1.000
_cell.angle_alpha   90.00
_cell.angle_beta   90.00
_cell.angle_gamma   90.00
#
_symmetry.space_group_name_H-M   'P 1'
#
loop_
_entity.id
_entity.type
_entity.pdbx_description
1 polymer ?
#
loop_
_entity_poly.entity_id
_entity_poly.type
_entity_poly.pdbx_seq_one_letter_code
_entity_poly.pdbx_strand_id
1 'polypeptide(L)'
;FRKDFMLNGPVEKGIAPLEAAQRMTKFEAQFREKEKKWHSYSEGEALFGLPITAFPELEITKRELELLGRLYSLYINVLESTKEYKALTWAETPQNIDRMLQTVNGYLSQCRKMPKQLREWEAYTELKKNVEDFLEVLPLLQNLCSPAMRPRHWNVIQSSAGTSLDIESETLLLGDVLNMCLQLNPDDVEETCQGAVKELEIEQKLHTLNEEWSETRFEFQNFKNKGPVLLKAKELQDIVDKLEESSVSLSQMANNRYSAPFKDQVSSCSVELDSVS
;
A
#
# COMPACT_ATOMS: atom_id res chain seq x y z
N PHE A 1 21.18 -39.40 11.68
CA PHE A 1 20.96 -38.02 11.18
C PHE A 1 19.83 -38.00 10.17
N ARG A 2 20.00 -38.57 8.96
CA ARG A 2 18.96 -38.58 7.92
C ARG A 2 17.57 -38.99 8.42
N LYS A 3 17.47 -40.14 9.10
CA LYS A 3 16.21 -40.63 9.69
C LYS A 3 15.57 -39.64 10.67
N ASP A 4 16.40 -39.02 11.51
CA ASP A 4 15.96 -38.02 12.50
C ASP A 4 15.53 -36.70 11.83
N PHE A 5 16.23 -36.27 10.77
CA PHE A 5 15.83 -35.13 9.95
C PHE A 5 14.48 -35.33 9.27
N MET A 6 14.18 -36.55 8.78
CA MET A 6 12.89 -36.84 8.16
C MET A 6 11.74 -36.93 9.18
N LEU A 7 12.03 -37.32 10.42
CA LEU A 7 11.01 -37.53 11.47
C LEU A 7 10.75 -36.27 12.31
N ASN A 8 11.82 -35.56 12.70
CA ASN A 8 11.79 -34.46 13.66
C ASN A 8 12.22 -33.12 13.06
N GLY A 9 12.56 -33.09 11.76
CA GLY A 9 13.01 -31.91 11.05
C GLY A 9 11.88 -30.92 10.72
N PRO A 10 12.19 -29.89 9.94
CA PRO A 10 11.23 -28.85 9.52
C PRO A 10 10.22 -29.34 8.48
N VAL A 11 10.17 -30.66 8.24
CA VAL A 11 9.35 -31.37 7.26
C VAL A 11 8.16 -32.07 7.92
N GLU A 12 8.13 -32.11 9.26
CA GLU A 12 6.99 -32.64 9.98
C GLU A 12 5.72 -31.86 9.62
N LYS A 13 4.63 -32.57 9.32
CA LYS A 13 3.37 -31.95 8.94
C LYS A 13 2.68 -31.33 10.17
N GLY A 14 2.09 -30.16 10.00
CA GLY A 14 1.28 -29.50 11.04
C GLY A 14 2.06 -28.72 12.10
N ILE A 15 3.37 -28.52 11.94
CA ILE A 15 4.15 -27.63 12.80
C ILE A 15 4.02 -26.17 12.37
N ALA A 16 4.04 -25.25 13.33
CA ALA A 16 3.97 -23.83 13.02
C ALA A 16 5.22 -23.40 12.22
N PRO A 17 5.09 -22.48 11.24
CA PRO A 17 6.23 -22.04 10.42
C PRO A 17 7.42 -21.50 11.20
N LEU A 18 7.17 -20.81 12.32
CA LEU A 18 8.22 -20.33 13.21
C LEU A 18 8.95 -21.48 13.93
N GLU A 19 8.21 -22.50 14.36
CA GLU A 19 8.78 -23.70 14.96
C GLU A 19 9.59 -24.51 13.93
N ALA A 20 9.06 -24.62 12.70
CA ALA A 20 9.76 -25.24 11.59
C ALA A 20 11.08 -24.53 11.28
N ALA A 21 11.09 -23.19 11.29
CA ALA A 21 12.31 -22.43 11.10
C ALA A 21 13.34 -22.64 12.23
N GLN A 22 12.90 -22.72 13.49
CA GLN A 22 13.79 -23.03 14.62
C GLN A 22 14.39 -24.44 14.51
N ARG A 23 13.55 -25.44 14.17
CA ARG A 23 13.99 -26.81 13.90
C ARG A 23 14.97 -26.84 12.74
N MET A 24 14.72 -26.05 11.69
CA MET A 24 15.62 -25.93 10.55
C MET A 24 17.02 -25.46 10.97
N THR A 25 17.12 -24.37 11.73
CA THR A 25 18.41 -23.87 12.23
C THR A 25 19.16 -24.92 13.05
N LYS A 26 18.45 -25.69 13.89
CA LYS A 26 19.04 -26.78 14.66
C LYS A 26 19.62 -27.88 13.76
N PHE A 27 18.86 -28.34 12.77
CA PHE A 27 19.30 -29.39 11.84
C PHE A 27 20.41 -28.92 10.91
N GLU A 28 20.42 -27.65 10.48
CA GLU A 28 21.54 -27.06 9.74
C GLU A 28 22.83 -27.06 10.54
N ALA A 29 22.79 -26.67 11.82
CA ALA A 29 23.96 -26.68 12.69
C ALA A 29 24.53 -28.09 12.87
N GLN A 30 23.65 -29.08 13.13
CA GLN A 30 24.05 -30.48 13.23
C GLN A 30 24.59 -31.05 11.91
N PHE A 31 24.03 -30.64 10.77
CA PHE A 31 24.51 -31.05 9.46
C PHE A 31 25.91 -30.50 9.18
N ARG A 32 26.15 -29.21 9.45
CA ARG A 32 27.47 -28.57 9.26
C ARG A 32 28.57 -29.28 10.05
N GLU A 33 28.29 -29.72 11.27
CA GLU A 33 29.26 -30.48 12.07
C GLU A 33 29.62 -31.81 11.40
N LYS A 34 28.63 -32.50 10.81
CA LYS A 34 28.82 -33.78 10.11
C LYS A 34 29.53 -33.59 8.78
N GLU A 35 29.19 -32.55 8.04
CA GLU A 35 29.85 -32.17 6.79
C GLU A 35 31.33 -31.84 7.02
N LYS A 36 31.65 -31.08 8.08
CA LYS A 36 33.04 -30.78 8.47
C LYS A 36 33.83 -32.04 8.81
N LYS A 37 33.22 -32.98 9.56
CA LYS A 37 33.84 -34.27 9.88
C LYS A 37 34.11 -35.09 8.61
N TRP A 38 33.13 -35.16 7.71
CA TRP A 38 33.29 -35.86 6.43
C TRP A 38 34.41 -35.28 5.57
N HIS A 39 34.50 -33.94 5.45
CA HIS A 39 35.61 -33.29 4.75
C HIS A 39 36.97 -33.65 5.36
N SER A 40 37.10 -33.57 6.69
CA SER A 40 38.36 -33.91 7.38
C SER A 40 38.76 -35.38 7.17
N TYR A 41 37.80 -36.31 7.18
CA TYR A 41 38.08 -37.72 6.90
C TYR A 41 38.44 -37.95 5.44
N SER A 42 37.76 -37.29 4.50
CA SER A 42 38.02 -37.43 3.06
C SER A 42 39.40 -36.88 2.69
N GLU A 43 39.81 -35.76 3.29
CA GLU A 43 41.17 -35.21 3.16
C GLU A 43 42.23 -36.20 3.70
N GLY A 44 41.93 -36.85 4.83
CA GLY A 44 42.77 -37.91 5.39
C GLY A 44 42.89 -39.12 4.45
N GLU A 45 41.76 -39.65 3.97
CA GLU A 45 41.74 -40.75 3.00
C GLU A 45 42.58 -40.42 1.76
N ALA A 46 42.42 -39.21 1.21
CA ALA A 46 43.21 -38.74 0.08
C ALA A 46 44.71 -38.64 0.40
N LEU A 47 45.08 -38.10 1.56
CA LEU A 47 46.47 -37.95 1.99
C LEU A 47 47.19 -39.31 2.12
N PHE A 48 46.47 -40.34 2.59
CA PHE A 48 47.00 -41.70 2.73
C PHE A 48 46.82 -42.56 1.47
N GLY A 49 46.30 -42.00 0.37
CA GLY A 49 46.07 -42.73 -0.88
C GLY A 49 44.97 -43.79 -0.80
N LEU A 50 44.07 -43.68 0.17
CA LEU A 50 42.90 -44.53 0.33
C LEU A 50 41.77 -44.08 -0.61
N PRO A 51 40.90 -44.99 -1.07
CA PRO A 51 39.71 -44.61 -1.83
C PRO A 51 38.78 -43.77 -0.94
N ILE A 52 38.32 -42.62 -1.44
CA ILE A 52 37.44 -41.72 -0.69
C ILE A 52 36.07 -42.38 -0.51
N THR A 53 35.61 -42.44 0.74
CA THR A 53 34.30 -43.00 1.07
C THR A 53 33.18 -42.02 0.72
N ALA A 54 32.37 -42.36 -0.28
CA ALA A 54 31.22 -41.56 -0.68
C ALA A 54 30.03 -41.75 0.27
N PHE A 55 29.39 -40.64 0.66
CA PHE A 55 28.13 -40.64 1.41
C PHE A 55 27.01 -39.95 0.62
N PRO A 56 26.31 -40.66 -0.29
CA PRO A 56 25.25 -40.07 -1.11
C PRO A 56 24.12 -39.42 -0.30
N GLU A 57 23.77 -39.99 0.86
CA GLU A 57 22.74 -39.43 1.74
C GLU A 57 23.13 -38.06 2.32
N LEU A 58 24.42 -37.79 2.51
CA LEU A 58 24.90 -36.51 3.01
C LEU A 58 24.63 -35.40 1.98
N GLU A 59 24.93 -35.69 0.70
CA GLU A 59 24.72 -34.77 -0.42
C GLU A 59 23.23 -34.52 -0.70
N ILE A 60 22.39 -35.56 -0.60
CA ILE A 60 20.92 -35.41 -0.69
C ILE A 60 20.40 -34.51 0.44
N THR A 61 20.84 -34.76 1.67
CA THR A 61 20.41 -33.97 2.83
C THR A 61 20.88 -32.53 2.75
N LYS A 62 22.09 -32.29 2.22
CA LYS A 62 22.60 -30.94 1.95
C LYS A 62 21.65 -30.15 1.08
N ARG A 63 21.26 -30.72 -0.08
CA ARG A 63 20.38 -30.05 -1.04
C ARG A 63 19.00 -29.77 -0.46
N GLU A 64 18.43 -30.72 0.28
CA GLU A 64 17.14 -30.51 0.93
C GLU A 64 17.21 -29.42 2.01
N LEU A 65 18.27 -29.40 2.81
CA LEU A 65 18.50 -28.32 3.78
C LEU A 65 18.66 -26.97 3.08
N GLU A 66 19.45 -26.88 2.01
CA GLU A 66 19.58 -25.61 1.27
C GLU A 66 18.24 -25.11 0.70
N LEU A 67 17.39 -26.02 0.22
CA LEU A 67 16.07 -25.68 -0.29
C LEU A 67 15.11 -25.23 0.82
N LEU A 68 15.03 -25.97 1.92
CA LEU A 68 14.16 -25.64 3.05
C LEU A 68 14.63 -24.38 3.78
N GLY A 69 15.94 -24.17 3.88
CA GLY A 69 16.54 -22.96 4.44
C GLY A 69 16.09 -21.72 3.66
N ARG A 70 16.07 -21.77 2.33
CA ARG A 70 15.55 -20.68 1.48
C ARG A 70 14.07 -20.40 1.72
N LEU A 71 13.24 -21.45 1.84
CA LEU A 71 11.81 -21.32 2.10
C LEU A 71 11.54 -20.65 3.45
N TYR A 72 12.10 -21.20 4.53
CA TYR A 72 11.86 -20.70 5.88
C TYR A 72 12.51 -19.34 6.15
N SER A 73 13.64 -19.03 5.51
CA SER A 73 14.23 -17.69 5.57
C SER A 73 13.30 -16.65 4.94
N LEU A 74 12.72 -16.96 3.77
CA LEU A 74 11.74 -16.07 3.13
C LEU A 74 10.47 -15.95 3.99
N TYR A 75 10.03 -17.05 4.61
CA TYR A 75 8.89 -17.06 5.51
C TYR A 75 9.08 -16.11 6.69
N ILE A 76 10.23 -16.21 7.37
CA ILE A 76 10.57 -15.32 8.49
C ILE A 76 10.58 -13.86 8.03
N ASN A 77 11.23 -13.56 6.91
CA ASN A 77 11.29 -12.20 6.38
C ASN A 77 9.90 -11.61 6.13
N VAL A 78 8.98 -12.40 5.54
CA VAL A 78 7.59 -11.97 5.31
C VAL A 78 6.88 -11.69 6.63
N LEU A 79 7.02 -12.57 7.63
CA LEU A 79 6.41 -12.38 8.95
C LEU A 79 6.94 -11.15 9.67
N GLU A 80 8.26 -10.97 9.69
CA GLU A 80 8.92 -9.84 10.34
C GLU A 80 8.52 -8.52 9.68
N SER A 81 8.60 -8.44 8.36
CA SER A 81 8.18 -7.23 7.64
C SER A 81 6.67 -6.95 7.80
N THR A 82 5.82 -7.98 7.78
CA THR A 82 4.38 -7.79 8.05
C THR A 82 4.14 -7.25 9.46
N LYS A 83 4.88 -7.77 10.46
CA LYS A 83 4.80 -7.30 11.84
C LYS A 83 5.27 -5.85 11.97
N GLU A 84 6.37 -5.50 11.32
CA GLU A 84 6.90 -4.12 11.26
C GLU A 84 5.87 -3.18 10.63
N TYR A 85 5.30 -3.55 9.49
CA TYR A 85 4.28 -2.73 8.82
C TYR A 85 3.04 -2.54 9.67
N LYS A 86 2.54 -3.60 10.33
CA LYS A 86 1.39 -3.49 11.24
C LYS A 86 1.64 -2.59 12.44
N ALA A 87 2.91 -2.39 12.83
CA ALA A 87 3.31 -1.53 13.93
C ALA A 87 3.57 -0.07 13.52
N LEU A 88 3.54 0.25 12.21
CA LEU A 88 3.60 1.63 11.75
C LEU A 88 2.34 2.38 12.16
N THR A 89 2.50 3.67 12.47
CA THR A 89 1.33 4.53 12.66
C THR A 89 0.63 4.78 11.32
N TRP A 90 -0.67 5.04 11.37
CA TRP A 90 -1.46 5.36 10.18
C TRP A 90 -0.91 6.61 9.48
N ALA A 91 -0.45 7.61 10.24
CA ALA A 91 0.15 8.83 9.70
C ALA A 91 1.45 8.60 8.91
N GLU A 92 2.23 7.57 9.25
CA GLU A 92 3.47 7.19 8.55
C GLU A 92 3.21 6.29 7.34
N THR A 93 2.03 5.71 7.24
CA THR A 93 1.68 4.72 6.21
C THR A 93 1.85 5.27 4.78
N PRO A 94 1.34 6.48 4.41
CA PRO A 94 1.45 6.98 3.04
C PRO A 94 2.88 7.04 2.51
N GLN A 95 3.85 7.30 3.39
CA GLN A 95 5.28 7.42 3.04
C GLN A 95 5.95 6.06 2.84
N ASN A 96 5.35 4.99 3.36
CA ASN A 96 5.89 3.63 3.35
C ASN A 96 5.22 2.72 2.32
N ILE A 97 4.05 3.07 1.77
CA ILE A 97 3.29 2.22 0.83
C ILE A 97 4.13 1.78 -0.36
N ASP A 98 4.87 2.67 -1.02
CA ASP A 98 5.67 2.31 -2.19
C ASP A 98 6.78 1.30 -1.84
N ARG A 99 7.42 1.49 -0.67
CA ARG A 99 8.42 0.57 -0.14
C ARG A 99 7.80 -0.79 0.18
N MET A 100 6.62 -0.81 0.79
CA MET A 100 5.88 -2.04 1.09
C MET A 100 5.56 -2.79 -0.20
N LEU A 101 5.04 -2.09 -1.22
CA LEU A 101 4.72 -2.67 -2.52
C LEU A 101 5.95 -3.24 -3.22
N GLN A 102 7.09 -2.54 -3.20
CA GLN A 102 8.34 -3.04 -3.74
C GLN A 102 8.82 -4.30 -3.01
N THR A 103 8.83 -4.28 -1.67
CA THR A 103 9.27 -5.41 -0.84
C THR A 103 8.40 -6.64 -1.06
N VAL A 104 7.08 -6.49 -1.03
CA VAL A 104 6.14 -7.62 -1.14
C VAL A 104 6.16 -8.21 -2.56
N ASN A 105 6.29 -7.38 -3.61
CA ASN A 105 6.55 -7.88 -4.97
C ASN A 105 7.89 -8.63 -5.05
N GLY A 106 8.91 -8.18 -4.31
CA GLY A 106 10.17 -8.89 -4.15
C GLY A 106 9.99 -10.29 -3.55
N TYR A 107 9.14 -10.43 -2.52
CA TYR A 107 8.80 -11.73 -1.94
C TYR A 107 8.04 -12.63 -2.91
N LEU A 108 7.08 -12.08 -3.66
CA LEU A 108 6.35 -12.85 -4.67
C LEU A 108 7.28 -13.36 -5.78
N SER A 109 8.23 -12.53 -6.22
CA SER A 109 9.26 -12.92 -7.19
C SER A 109 10.14 -14.06 -6.67
N GLN A 110 10.54 -14.01 -5.40
CA GLN A 110 11.28 -15.09 -4.76
C GLN A 110 10.45 -16.38 -4.68
N CYS A 111 9.17 -16.29 -4.28
CA CYS A 111 8.24 -17.43 -4.28
C CYS A 111 8.11 -18.07 -5.67
N ARG A 112 8.05 -17.26 -6.74
CA ARG A 112 7.96 -17.76 -8.13
C ARG A 112 9.25 -18.41 -8.62
N LYS A 113 10.42 -18.02 -8.10
CA LYS A 113 11.73 -18.61 -8.42
C LYS A 113 12.02 -19.91 -7.66
N MET A 114 11.22 -20.26 -6.65
CA MET A 114 11.41 -21.50 -5.90
C MET A 114 11.22 -22.74 -6.80
N PRO A 115 12.07 -23.79 -6.66
CA PRO A 115 11.94 -25.05 -7.38
C PRO A 115 10.59 -25.74 -7.14
N LYS A 116 10.13 -26.53 -8.12
CA LYS A 116 8.85 -27.26 -8.05
C LYS A 116 8.71 -28.11 -6.78
N GLN A 117 9.80 -28.76 -6.37
CA GLN A 117 9.86 -29.58 -5.17
C GLN A 117 9.41 -28.85 -3.90
N LEU A 118 9.69 -27.54 -3.78
CA LEU A 118 9.26 -26.73 -2.64
C LEU A 118 7.80 -26.28 -2.75
N ARG A 119 7.24 -26.24 -3.96
CA ARG A 119 5.87 -25.76 -4.19
C ARG A 119 4.80 -26.75 -3.74
N GLU A 120 5.18 -28.01 -3.58
CA GLU A 120 4.31 -29.08 -3.06
C GLU A 120 4.13 -29.00 -1.54
N TRP A 121 4.85 -28.09 -0.87
CA TRP A 121 4.85 -27.98 0.58
C TRP A 121 3.75 -27.04 1.05
N GLU A 122 3.10 -27.41 2.16
CA GLU A 122 2.07 -26.59 2.80
C GLU A 122 2.63 -25.21 3.20
N ALA A 123 3.83 -25.17 3.77
CA ALA A 123 4.51 -23.93 4.13
C ALA A 123 4.75 -22.98 2.95
N TYR A 124 5.01 -23.51 1.74
CA TYR A 124 5.10 -22.68 0.54
C TYR A 124 3.75 -22.10 0.15
N THR A 125 2.71 -22.93 0.20
CA THR A 125 1.35 -22.51 -0.17
C THR A 125 0.84 -21.42 0.78
N GLU A 126 1.06 -21.59 2.09
CA GLU A 126 0.73 -20.59 3.11
C GLU A 126 1.54 -19.31 2.91
N LEU A 127 2.86 -19.41 2.72
CA LEU A 127 3.72 -18.25 2.46
C LEU A 127 3.26 -17.46 1.23
N LYS A 128 3.03 -18.16 0.13
CA LYS A 128 2.61 -17.54 -1.13
C LYS A 128 1.27 -16.84 -0.95
N LYS A 129 0.32 -17.49 -0.28
CA LYS A 129 -0.98 -16.90 0.03
C LYS A 129 -0.84 -15.63 0.87
N ASN A 130 -0.07 -15.66 1.95
CA ASN A 130 0.15 -14.47 2.79
C ASN A 130 0.75 -13.29 2.00
N VAL A 131 1.65 -13.56 1.06
CA VAL A 131 2.23 -12.54 0.18
C VAL A 131 1.19 -12.01 -0.82
N GLU A 132 0.37 -12.88 -1.41
CA GLU A 132 -0.67 -12.51 -2.36
C GLU A 132 -1.80 -11.71 -1.69
N ASP A 133 -2.32 -12.18 -0.55
CA ASP A 133 -3.34 -11.48 0.24
C ASP A 133 -2.86 -10.08 0.63
N PHE A 134 -1.58 -9.91 1.00
CA PHE A 134 -1.04 -8.58 1.32
C PHE A 134 -0.91 -7.67 0.09
N LEU A 135 -0.61 -8.22 -1.10
CA LEU A 135 -0.60 -7.45 -2.35
C LEU A 135 -1.99 -7.00 -2.77
N GLU A 136 -3.03 -7.79 -2.50
CA GLU A 136 -4.41 -7.44 -2.82
C GLU A 136 -4.91 -6.26 -1.96
N VAL A 137 -4.45 -6.17 -0.70
CA VAL A 137 -4.87 -5.10 0.21
C VAL A 137 -4.09 -3.79 0.01
N LEU A 138 -2.87 -3.84 -0.54
CA LEU A 138 -2.04 -2.64 -0.72
C LEU A 138 -2.68 -1.53 -1.59
N PRO A 139 -3.32 -1.83 -2.74
CA PRO A 139 -4.05 -0.83 -3.52
C PRO A 139 -5.18 -0.15 -2.73
N LEU A 140 -5.90 -0.92 -1.89
CA LEU A 140 -6.94 -0.37 -1.03
C LEU A 140 -6.35 0.60 0.01
N LEU A 141 -5.22 0.23 0.62
CA LEU A 141 -4.51 1.14 1.52
C LEU A 141 -4.08 2.43 0.82
N GLN A 142 -3.59 2.34 -0.41
CA GLN A 142 -3.19 3.51 -1.19
C GLN A 142 -4.37 4.45 -1.44
N ASN A 143 -5.54 3.90 -1.78
CA ASN A 143 -6.77 4.68 -1.95
C ASN A 143 -7.20 5.36 -0.64
N LEU A 144 -7.14 4.64 0.48
CA LEU A 144 -7.49 5.15 1.81
C LEU A 144 -6.53 6.22 2.32
N CYS A 145 -5.27 6.18 1.90
CA CYS A 145 -4.27 7.22 2.20
C CYS A 145 -4.42 8.47 1.34
N SER A 146 -5.38 8.52 0.41
CA SER A 146 -5.58 9.68 -0.46
C SER A 146 -5.84 10.96 0.35
N PRO A 147 -5.19 12.09 0.03
CA PRO A 147 -5.45 13.37 0.68
C PRO A 147 -6.85 13.92 0.39
N ALA A 148 -7.58 13.31 -0.54
CA ALA A 148 -8.98 13.62 -0.81
C ALA A 148 -9.93 13.07 0.28
N MET A 149 -9.45 12.12 1.10
CA MET A 149 -10.24 11.55 2.18
C MET A 149 -10.56 12.61 3.25
N ARG A 150 -11.77 12.51 3.81
CA ARG A 150 -12.34 13.40 4.82
C ARG A 150 -13.11 12.54 5.84
N PRO A 151 -13.41 13.04 7.04
CA PRO A 151 -14.12 12.26 8.07
C PRO A 151 -15.43 11.61 7.57
N ARG A 152 -16.17 12.29 6.68
CA ARG A 152 -17.39 11.74 6.06
C ARG A 152 -17.16 10.46 5.25
N HIS A 153 -16.05 10.36 4.51
CA HIS A 153 -15.72 9.18 3.71
C HIS A 153 -15.36 8.01 4.62
N TRP A 154 -14.57 8.29 5.66
CA TRP A 154 -14.23 7.32 6.69
C TRP A 154 -15.46 6.78 7.41
N ASN A 155 -16.43 7.65 7.74
CA ASN A 155 -17.70 7.20 8.34
C ASN A 155 -18.46 6.19 7.47
N VAL A 156 -18.47 6.37 6.14
CA VAL A 156 -19.10 5.41 5.21
C VAL A 156 -18.37 4.07 5.25
N ILE A 157 -17.04 4.10 5.15
CA ILE A 157 -16.20 2.89 5.18
C ILE A 157 -16.34 2.15 6.52
N GLN A 158 -16.26 2.87 7.63
CA GLN A 158 -16.42 2.34 8.99
C GLN A 158 -17.79 1.71 9.22
N SER A 159 -18.84 2.34 8.67
CA SER A 159 -20.20 1.80 8.73
C SER A 159 -20.34 0.50 7.94
N SER A 160 -19.70 0.40 6.76
CA SER A 160 -19.68 -0.82 5.96
C SER A 160 -18.88 -1.94 6.65
N ALA A 161 -17.74 -1.61 7.25
CA ALA A 161 -16.91 -2.56 8.01
C ALA A 161 -17.47 -2.95 9.39
N GLY A 162 -18.50 -2.25 9.88
CA GLY A 162 -18.98 -2.41 11.25
C GLY A 162 -17.94 -2.10 12.33
N THR A 163 -16.93 -1.28 12.01
CA THR A 163 -15.77 -1.01 12.88
C THR A 163 -15.60 0.50 13.05
N SER A 164 -15.34 0.95 14.28
CA SER A 164 -15.06 2.36 14.57
C SER A 164 -13.58 2.57 14.85
N LEU A 165 -12.91 3.34 13.99
CA LEU A 165 -11.53 3.77 14.15
C LEU A 165 -11.49 5.29 14.36
N ASP A 166 -10.60 5.75 15.24
CA ASP A 166 -10.29 7.16 15.37
C ASP A 166 -9.14 7.51 14.40
N ILE A 167 -9.52 7.98 13.21
CA ILE A 167 -8.59 8.25 12.10
C ILE A 167 -7.64 9.42 12.41
N GLU A 168 -8.04 10.32 13.29
CA GLU A 168 -7.23 11.48 13.70
C GLU A 168 -6.27 11.13 14.85
N SER A 169 -6.38 9.93 15.42
CA SER A 169 -5.51 9.48 16.49
C SER A 169 -4.07 9.28 16.00
N GLU A 170 -3.12 9.94 16.66
CA GLU A 170 -1.68 9.72 16.45
C GLU A 170 -1.24 8.29 16.79
N THR A 171 -2.07 7.56 17.57
CA THR A 171 -1.78 6.19 18.00
C THR A 171 -2.39 5.11 17.11
N LEU A 172 -3.20 5.50 16.12
CA LEU A 172 -3.81 4.53 15.19
C LEU A 172 -2.71 3.80 14.43
N LEU A 173 -2.73 2.47 14.45
CA LEU A 173 -1.75 1.65 13.75
C LEU A 173 -2.28 1.18 12.40
N LEU A 174 -1.37 0.97 11.45
CA LEU A 174 -1.71 0.34 10.16
C LEU A 174 -2.33 -1.05 10.36
N GLY A 175 -1.93 -1.78 11.39
CA GLY A 175 -2.54 -3.05 11.74
C GLY A 175 -4.05 -2.97 11.98
N ASP A 176 -4.53 -1.88 12.60
CA ASP A 176 -5.96 -1.69 12.88
C ASP A 176 -6.75 -1.43 11.60
N VAL A 177 -6.21 -0.58 10.72
CA VAL A 177 -6.80 -0.30 9.40
C VAL A 177 -6.79 -1.55 8.51
N LEU A 178 -5.69 -2.31 8.51
CA LEU A 178 -5.60 -3.57 7.78
C LEU A 178 -6.68 -4.57 8.23
N ASN A 179 -6.92 -4.69 9.54
CA ASN A 179 -7.95 -5.59 10.07
C ASN A 179 -9.36 -5.16 9.62
N MET A 180 -9.60 -3.85 9.55
CA MET A 180 -10.85 -3.30 8.99
C MET A 180 -10.96 -3.61 7.49
N CYS A 181 -9.89 -3.43 6.71
CA CYS A 181 -9.86 -3.74 5.28
C CYS A 181 -10.22 -5.18 4.96
N LEU A 182 -9.91 -6.14 5.84
CA LEU A 182 -10.28 -7.54 5.66
C LEU A 182 -11.81 -7.78 5.72
N GLN A 183 -12.58 -6.88 6.32
CA GLN A 183 -14.05 -6.97 6.40
C GLN A 183 -14.75 -6.22 5.27
N LEU A 184 -14.00 -5.47 4.45
CA LEU A 184 -14.55 -4.57 3.45
C LEU A 184 -14.64 -5.25 2.08
N ASN A 185 -15.65 -4.84 1.31
CA ASN A 185 -15.67 -5.09 -0.12
C ASN A 185 -14.72 -4.12 -0.83
N PRO A 186 -13.70 -4.59 -1.58
CA PRO A 186 -12.77 -3.72 -2.30
C PRO A 186 -13.45 -2.69 -3.21
N ASP A 187 -14.53 -3.09 -3.89
CA ASP A 187 -15.25 -2.24 -4.83
C ASP A 187 -15.92 -1.04 -4.13
N ASP A 188 -16.50 -1.26 -2.94
CA ASP A 188 -17.18 -0.21 -2.17
C ASP A 188 -16.18 0.84 -1.65
N VAL A 189 -14.99 0.37 -1.24
CA VAL A 189 -13.89 1.24 -0.80
C VAL A 189 -13.39 2.06 -1.98
N GLU A 190 -13.20 1.42 -3.14
CA GLU A 190 -12.77 2.10 -4.36
C GLU A 190 -13.79 3.17 -4.78
N GLU A 191 -15.09 2.86 -4.79
CA GLU A 191 -16.14 3.83 -5.12
C GLU A 191 -16.09 5.04 -4.18
N THR A 192 -15.96 4.80 -2.88
CA THR A 192 -15.89 5.87 -1.87
C THR A 192 -14.65 6.75 -2.07
N CYS A 193 -13.48 6.15 -2.30
CA CYS A 193 -12.24 6.88 -2.53
C CYS A 193 -12.25 7.65 -3.86
N GLN A 194 -12.82 7.07 -4.92
CA GLN A 194 -13.00 7.79 -6.20
C GLN A 194 -13.96 8.97 -6.03
N GLY A 195 -15.05 8.81 -5.28
CA GLY A 195 -15.95 9.90 -4.92
C GLY A 195 -15.21 11.01 -4.19
N ALA A 196 -14.38 10.67 -3.20
CA ALA A 196 -13.54 11.63 -2.48
C ALA A 196 -12.63 12.43 -3.41
N VAL A 197 -11.96 11.77 -4.37
CA VAL A 197 -11.12 12.46 -5.36
C VAL A 197 -11.94 13.44 -6.21
N LYS A 198 -13.15 13.07 -6.61
CA LYS A 198 -14.06 13.98 -7.34
C LYS A 198 -14.54 15.15 -6.50
N GLU A 199 -14.75 14.94 -5.20
CA GLU A 199 -15.05 16.02 -4.26
C GLU A 199 -13.88 17.00 -4.15
N LEU A 200 -12.64 16.50 -4.06
CA LEU A 200 -11.45 17.35 -4.00
C LEU A 200 -11.28 18.17 -5.29
N GLU A 201 -11.57 17.61 -6.47
CA GLU A 201 -11.56 18.35 -7.73
C GLU A 201 -12.56 19.52 -7.71
N ILE A 202 -13.74 19.35 -7.10
CA ILE A 202 -14.73 20.42 -6.95
C ILE A 202 -14.23 21.47 -5.95
N GLU A 203 -13.69 21.04 -4.81
CA GLU A 203 -13.13 21.92 -3.78
C GLU A 203 -12.03 22.82 -4.36
N GLN A 204 -11.11 22.25 -5.13
CA GLN A 204 -10.02 22.99 -5.78
C GLN A 204 -10.55 23.98 -6.81
N LYS A 205 -11.51 23.58 -7.64
CA LYS A 205 -12.12 24.49 -8.62
C LYS A 205 -12.81 25.68 -7.95
N LEU A 206 -13.56 25.44 -6.87
CA LEU A 206 -14.19 26.51 -6.10
C LEU A 206 -13.16 27.45 -5.48
N HIS A 207 -12.08 26.90 -4.94
CA HIS A 207 -10.99 27.69 -4.39
C HIS A 207 -10.34 28.59 -5.45
N THR A 208 -9.98 28.02 -6.60
CA THR A 208 -9.39 28.78 -7.72
C THR A 208 -10.33 29.87 -8.22
N LEU A 209 -11.62 29.58 -8.39
CA LEU A 209 -12.60 30.60 -8.76
C LEU A 209 -12.64 31.74 -7.73
N ASN A 210 -12.74 31.42 -6.44
CA ASN A 210 -12.76 32.43 -5.39
C ASN A 210 -11.48 33.29 -5.38
N GLU A 211 -10.31 32.69 -5.59
CA GLU A 211 -9.04 33.41 -5.71
C GLU A 211 -9.05 34.35 -6.92
N GLU A 212 -9.42 33.84 -8.11
CA GLU A 212 -9.50 34.62 -9.34
C GLU A 212 -10.43 35.83 -9.21
N TRP A 213 -11.61 35.64 -8.60
CA TRP A 213 -12.56 36.73 -8.36
C TRP A 213 -12.08 37.72 -7.30
N SER A 214 -11.33 37.26 -6.29
CA SER A 214 -10.74 38.14 -5.28
C SER A 214 -9.64 39.05 -5.83
N GLU A 215 -8.93 38.60 -6.86
CA GLU A 215 -7.85 39.35 -7.52
C GLU A 215 -8.35 40.24 -8.66
N THR A 216 -9.57 40.02 -9.14
CA THR A 216 -10.15 40.76 -10.26
C THR A 216 -10.35 42.23 -9.88
N ARG A 217 -9.86 43.13 -10.74
CA ARG A 217 -9.90 44.59 -10.52
C ARG A 217 -10.50 45.29 -11.73
N PHE A 218 -11.37 46.26 -11.46
CA PHE A 218 -11.87 47.15 -12.50
C PHE A 218 -10.84 48.23 -12.82
N GLU A 219 -10.48 48.34 -14.09
CA GLU A 219 -9.59 49.39 -14.58
C GLU A 219 -10.40 50.55 -15.18
N PHE A 220 -10.08 51.76 -14.71
CA PHE A 220 -10.71 52.99 -15.15
C PHE A 220 -9.74 53.84 -15.98
N GLN A 221 -10.24 54.39 -17.08
CA GLN A 221 -9.57 55.38 -17.93
C GLN A 221 -10.13 56.79 -17.71
N ASN A 222 -9.29 57.78 -17.99
CA ASN A 222 -9.64 59.19 -17.86
C ASN A 222 -10.72 59.61 -18.85
N PHE A 223 -11.73 60.32 -18.38
CA PHE A 223 -12.73 60.97 -19.24
C PHE A 223 -12.59 62.48 -19.21
N LYS A 224 -12.07 63.05 -20.30
CA LYS A 224 -11.87 64.50 -20.44
C LYS A 224 -11.14 65.05 -19.20
N ASN A 225 -11.75 66.00 -18.50
CA ASN A 225 -11.18 66.64 -17.31
C ASN A 225 -11.72 66.04 -15.99
N LYS A 226 -12.48 64.94 -16.03
CA LYS A 226 -13.14 64.34 -14.85
C LYS A 226 -12.31 63.26 -14.13
N GLY A 227 -11.10 62.96 -14.61
CA GLY A 227 -10.27 61.88 -14.07
C GLY A 227 -10.75 60.49 -14.50
N PRO A 228 -10.30 59.41 -13.83
CA PRO A 228 -10.51 58.03 -14.25
C PRO A 228 -11.91 57.54 -13.86
N VAL A 229 -12.91 57.92 -14.67
CA VAL A 229 -14.33 57.64 -14.40
C VAL A 229 -14.99 56.76 -15.46
N LEU A 230 -14.28 56.39 -16.53
CA LEU A 230 -14.77 55.47 -17.55
C LEU A 230 -14.13 54.11 -17.34
N LEU A 231 -14.92 53.04 -17.30
CA LEU A 231 -14.38 51.69 -17.40
C LEU A 231 -13.73 51.52 -18.78
N LYS A 232 -12.57 50.87 -18.82
CA LYS A 232 -11.97 50.52 -20.10
C LYS A 232 -12.74 49.35 -20.73
N ALA A 233 -13.20 49.54 -21.96
CA ALA A 233 -14.12 48.60 -22.62
C ALA A 233 -13.51 47.21 -22.88
N LYS A 234 -12.19 47.14 -23.14
CA LYS A 234 -11.50 45.88 -23.41
C LYS A 234 -11.39 45.02 -22.15
N GLU A 235 -10.93 45.63 -21.07
CA GLU A 235 -10.80 45.00 -19.76
C GLU A 235 -12.16 44.63 -19.16
N LEU A 236 -13.22 45.41 -19.47
CA LEU A 236 -14.58 45.04 -19.11
C LEU A 236 -15.06 43.78 -19.85
N GLN A 237 -14.78 43.67 -21.16
CA GLN A 237 -15.15 42.48 -21.92
C GLN A 237 -14.44 41.24 -21.37
N ASP A 238 -13.15 41.34 -21.04
CA ASP A 238 -12.40 40.22 -20.43
C ASP A 238 -13.03 39.76 -19.08
N ILE A 239 -13.58 40.69 -18.28
CA ILE A 239 -14.27 40.37 -17.02
C ILE A 239 -15.63 39.71 -17.28
N VAL A 240 -16.38 40.16 -18.29
CA VAL A 240 -17.66 39.55 -18.67
C VAL A 240 -17.44 38.13 -19.20
N ASP A 241 -16.44 37.92 -20.05
CA ASP A 241 -16.11 36.59 -20.57
C ASP A 241 -15.75 35.62 -19.42
N LYS A 242 -14.98 36.09 -18.42
CA LYS A 242 -14.68 35.34 -17.19
C LYS A 242 -15.92 35.04 -16.34
N LEU A 243 -16.86 35.97 -16.27
CA LEU A 243 -18.13 35.79 -15.56
C LEU A 243 -18.95 34.66 -16.19
N GLU A 244 -19.08 34.67 -17.51
CA GLU A 244 -19.78 33.63 -18.26
C GLU A 244 -19.11 32.26 -18.05
N GLU A 245 -17.79 32.18 -18.15
CA GLU A 245 -17.03 30.94 -17.92
C GLU A 245 -17.21 30.41 -16.47
N SER A 246 -17.13 31.30 -15.48
CA SER A 246 -17.33 30.96 -14.06
C SER A 246 -18.75 30.46 -13.79
N SER A 247 -19.76 31.08 -14.40
CA SER A 247 -21.17 30.66 -14.29
C SER A 247 -21.41 29.27 -14.88
N VAL A 248 -20.81 28.97 -16.04
CA VAL A 248 -20.84 27.63 -16.63
C VAL A 248 -20.14 26.61 -15.74
N SER A 249 -18.98 26.96 -15.17
CA SER A 249 -18.23 26.09 -14.25
C SER A 249 -19.03 25.77 -12.98
N LEU A 250 -19.63 26.77 -12.34
CA LEU A 250 -20.51 26.60 -11.17
C LEU A 250 -21.73 25.74 -11.50
N SER A 251 -22.34 25.94 -12.67
CA SER A 251 -23.46 25.13 -13.14
C SER A 251 -23.07 23.66 -13.34
N GLN A 252 -21.88 23.39 -13.88
CA GLN A 252 -21.36 22.03 -14.01
C GLN A 252 -21.09 21.39 -12.64
N MET A 253 -20.51 22.14 -11.71
CA MET A 253 -20.26 21.67 -10.34
C MET A 253 -21.58 21.38 -9.61
N ALA A 254 -22.57 22.26 -9.69
CA ALA A 254 -23.89 22.05 -9.06
C ALA A 254 -24.59 20.76 -9.55
N ASN A 255 -24.46 20.44 -10.84
CA ASN A 255 -25.04 19.23 -11.44
C ASN A 255 -24.20 17.96 -11.20
N ASN A 256 -22.99 18.08 -10.67
CA ASN A 256 -22.17 16.93 -10.34
C ASN A 256 -22.74 16.20 -9.11
N ARG A 257 -22.86 14.87 -9.17
CA ARG A 257 -23.37 14.04 -8.06
C ARG A 257 -22.54 14.18 -6.76
N TYR A 258 -21.24 14.48 -6.89
CA TYR A 258 -20.32 14.63 -5.76
C TYR A 258 -20.32 16.05 -5.16
N SER A 259 -21.15 16.96 -5.68
CA SER A 259 -21.22 18.34 -5.17
C SER A 259 -22.03 18.48 -3.89
N ALA A 260 -22.63 17.40 -3.38
CA ALA A 260 -23.53 17.43 -2.23
C ALA A 260 -22.96 18.20 -1.01
N PRO A 261 -21.67 18.04 -0.62
CA PRO A 261 -21.08 18.79 0.49
C PRO A 261 -20.84 20.28 0.19
N PHE A 262 -20.83 20.66 -1.09
CA PHE A 262 -20.45 22.01 -1.57
C PHE A 262 -21.63 22.81 -2.10
N LYS A 263 -22.86 22.28 -2.07
CA LYS A 263 -24.05 22.93 -2.64
C LYS A 263 -24.23 24.36 -2.13
N ASP A 264 -24.12 24.57 -0.83
CA ASP A 264 -24.30 25.90 -0.23
C ASP A 264 -23.22 26.88 -0.71
N GLN A 265 -21.98 26.44 -0.84
CA GLN A 265 -20.86 27.26 -1.34
C GLN A 265 -21.04 27.60 -2.82
N VAL A 266 -21.39 26.60 -3.65
CA VAL A 266 -21.67 26.78 -5.09
C VAL A 266 -22.83 27.76 -5.28
N SER A 267 -23.91 27.60 -4.51
CA SER A 267 -25.07 28.50 -4.57
C SER A 267 -24.74 29.92 -4.12
N SER A 268 -23.97 30.09 -3.04
CA SER A 268 -23.53 31.42 -2.59
C SER A 268 -22.70 32.13 -3.64
N CYS A 269 -21.70 31.44 -4.21
CA CYS A 269 -20.83 31.99 -5.25
C CYS A 269 -21.62 32.35 -6.52
N SER A 270 -22.58 31.50 -6.92
CA SER A 270 -23.47 31.79 -8.05
C SER A 270 -24.29 33.07 -7.83
N VAL A 271 -24.90 33.23 -6.64
CA VAL A 271 -25.70 34.41 -6.32
C VAL A 271 -24.85 35.68 -6.30
N GLU A 272 -23.64 35.61 -5.76
CA GLU A 272 -22.71 36.75 -5.75
C GLU A 272 -22.32 37.17 -7.16
N LEU A 273 -21.96 36.22 -8.03
CA LEU A 273 -21.60 36.50 -9.43
C LEU A 273 -22.79 37.05 -10.23
N ASP A 274 -23.98 36.47 -10.06
CA ASP A 274 -25.20 36.93 -10.72
C ASP A 274 -25.59 38.35 -10.27
N SER A 275 -25.23 38.76 -9.05
CA SER A 275 -25.52 40.10 -8.54
C SER A 275 -24.62 41.20 -9.12
N VAL A 276 -23.46 40.83 -9.68
CA VAL A 276 -22.49 41.74 -10.28
C VAL A 276 -22.69 41.86 -11.79
N SER A 277 -23.36 40.88 -12.41
CA SER A 277 -23.79 40.90 -13.83
C SER A 277 -24.80 42.00 -14.15
#